data_AF-A0A927X2L9-F1
#
_entry.id   AF-A0A927X2L9-F1
#
_cell.length_a   1.000
_cell.length_b   1.000
_cell.length_c   1.000
_cell.angle_alpha   90.00
_cell.angle_beta   90.00
_cell.angle_gamma   90.00
#
_symmetry.space_group_name_H-M   'P 1'
#
loop_
_entity.id
_entity.type
_entity.pdbx_description
1 polymer ?
#
loop_
_entity_poly.entity_id
_entity_poly.type
_entity_poly.pdbx_seq_one_letter_code
_entity_poly.pdbx_strand_id
1 'polypeptide(L)'
;MRNILTSMLLLLTIIMMAGCDLNISIPADNPDNDSQTNLQEQLNTVLDKYKNLDYMTVTEATEAVDFNDKKLNSTRTTYVDLNGNYFHSVINCENKEGIVYKISNSFYYKLGSCSSKVNYDSSSAYGTLGFQSLFNETDFRFSDGKALINISSPFISNYLILFDNVNLDFGTDYSYNPSILRATIEFDENAIDSIEFDLSLVFGSFYKSVTRTVAFSFDKFEKKEINIQDNKYEVETADTLDTYINEMVYEFGDSIYVKSGDFDMLIDAGQYQDGANVNDMLNTYCTDKTLDVLIATHGHADHVAGFGGGALNSIDDVKLIIDYGYADSYQGYERIRDEFISGGADYYSAYDCVNMRNGASKLYTFSDDLFLEVIDTNQYLENGHILTDEESDAENDFSVVVKLMFKDNTYLFSGDLAGALGDSFTSALMAEGLKDITVYKAAHHGAISHNSNNPNLLNYLNPEICVSSAAIINTNNPFDHYVNESMVYQHPRATFVRWILNTPKISKSKRYYFNGTMGTIHISDNGKDVPNVTGLGPKRGYYMNGIKVTNENNLPFYETQMYKGYYLS
;
A
#
# COMPACT_ATOMS: atom_id res chain seq x y z
N MET A 1 33.92 -16.39 -10.77
CA MET A 1 35.09 -16.72 -11.63
C MET A 1 36.00 -15.50 -11.72
N ARG A 2 36.99 -15.43 -10.83
CA ARG A 2 38.19 -14.62 -11.03
C ARG A 2 39.04 -15.36 -12.06
N ASN A 3 39.27 -14.74 -13.21
CA ASN A 3 40.39 -14.92 -14.14
C ASN A 3 39.91 -14.53 -15.54
N ILE A 4 40.13 -13.28 -15.91
CA ILE A 4 40.62 -12.77 -17.21
C ILE A 4 40.82 -11.27 -16.96
N LEU A 5 41.89 -10.94 -16.23
CA LEU A 5 42.38 -9.58 -15.99
C LEU A 5 43.80 -9.43 -16.56
N THR A 6 44.12 -10.22 -17.59
CA THR A 6 45.40 -10.22 -18.29
C THR A 6 45.18 -10.35 -19.81
N SER A 7 44.31 -9.50 -20.34
CA SER A 7 44.30 -9.13 -21.77
C SER A 7 43.94 -7.65 -22.00
N MET A 8 43.71 -6.88 -20.92
CA MET A 8 43.65 -5.41 -20.94
C MET A 8 45.05 -4.83 -21.15
N LEU A 9 45.52 -4.76 -22.40
CA LEU A 9 46.36 -3.65 -22.88
C LEU A 9 46.66 -3.69 -24.40
N LEU A 10 46.20 -4.71 -25.14
CA LEU A 10 46.49 -4.82 -26.58
C LEU A 10 45.26 -4.74 -27.50
N LEU A 11 44.04 -4.69 -26.96
CA LEU A 11 42.81 -4.48 -27.76
C LEU A 11 42.24 -3.07 -27.65
N LEU A 12 42.71 -2.26 -26.68
CA LEU A 12 42.38 -0.84 -26.56
C LEU A 12 43.02 0.03 -27.67
N THR A 13 43.92 -0.54 -28.48
CA THR A 13 44.60 0.18 -29.58
C THR A 13 44.11 -0.23 -30.97
N ILE A 14 43.20 -1.21 -31.09
CA ILE A 14 42.70 -1.69 -32.39
C ILE A 14 41.23 -1.29 -32.63
N ILE A 15 40.44 -0.98 -31.59
CA ILE A 15 39.04 -0.55 -31.75
C ILE A 15 38.89 0.99 -31.83
N MET A 16 39.97 1.76 -31.63
CA MET A 16 40.04 3.18 -32.04
C MET A 16 40.19 3.38 -33.56
N MET A 17 40.15 2.31 -34.36
CA MET A 17 40.23 2.37 -35.83
C MET A 17 39.18 1.46 -36.48
N ALA A 18 37.91 1.78 -36.29
CA ALA A 18 36.85 1.43 -37.23
C ALA A 18 35.68 2.38 -36.99
N GLY A 19 35.73 3.56 -37.60
CA GLY A 19 34.55 4.40 -37.75
C GLY A 19 33.47 3.62 -38.48
N CYS A 20 32.40 3.28 -37.78
CA CYS A 20 31.11 3.09 -38.43
C CYS A 20 30.40 4.43 -38.37
N ASP A 21 30.54 5.20 -39.45
CA ASP A 21 29.58 6.27 -39.75
C ASP A 21 28.21 5.61 -39.93
N LEU A 22 27.32 5.79 -38.96
CA LEU A 22 25.91 5.47 -39.14
C LEU A 22 25.32 6.54 -40.06
N ASN A 23 25.50 6.38 -41.36
CA ASN A 23 24.87 7.22 -42.38
C ASN A 23 23.37 6.93 -42.43
N ILE A 24 22.59 7.65 -41.62
CA ILE A 24 21.15 7.81 -41.84
C ILE A 24 20.99 9.08 -42.69
N SER A 25 20.47 8.94 -43.90
CA SER A 25 20.23 10.06 -44.81
C SER A 25 19.19 11.01 -44.23
N ILE A 26 19.58 12.25 -43.94
CA ILE A 26 18.68 13.34 -43.60
C ILE A 26 18.28 14.01 -44.94
N PRO A 27 16.99 14.29 -45.19
CA PRO A 27 16.57 15.04 -46.38
C PRO A 27 17.28 16.39 -46.43
N ALA A 28 17.89 16.69 -47.58
CA ALA A 28 18.65 17.90 -47.80
C ALA A 28 17.73 19.04 -48.28
N ASP A 29 16.84 19.52 -47.41
CA ASP A 29 16.24 20.84 -47.59
C ASP A 29 16.82 21.73 -46.51
N ASN A 30 17.88 22.46 -46.87
CA ASN A 30 18.43 23.52 -46.04
C ASN A 30 17.78 24.83 -46.48
N PRO A 31 16.77 25.35 -45.77
CA PRO A 31 16.12 26.60 -46.16
C PRO A 31 17.12 27.78 -46.00
N ASP A 32 17.02 28.80 -46.86
CA ASP A 32 17.97 29.93 -46.91
C ASP A 32 18.14 30.65 -45.55
N ASN A 33 19.29 31.26 -45.28
CA ASN A 33 19.63 31.88 -43.97
C ASN A 33 18.54 32.81 -43.39
N ASP A 34 17.82 33.58 -44.22
CA ASP A 34 16.73 34.46 -43.75
C ASP A 34 15.52 33.66 -43.21
N SER A 35 15.23 32.51 -43.81
CA SER A 35 14.16 31.63 -43.35
C SER A 35 14.52 30.85 -42.08
N GLN A 36 15.79 30.46 -41.92
CA GLN A 36 16.33 29.92 -40.65
C GLN A 36 16.23 30.95 -39.51
N THR A 37 16.58 32.22 -39.80
CA THR A 37 16.50 33.31 -38.81
C THR A 37 15.07 33.58 -38.37
N ASN A 38 14.11 33.63 -39.32
CA ASN A 38 12.69 33.80 -39.01
C ASN A 38 12.12 32.63 -38.17
N LEU A 39 12.49 31.39 -38.49
CA LEU A 39 12.04 30.21 -37.74
C LEU A 39 12.67 30.14 -36.35
N GLN A 40 13.90 30.62 -36.18
CA GLN A 40 14.53 30.76 -34.87
C GLN A 40 13.85 31.83 -34.00
N GLU A 41 13.50 32.98 -34.57
CA GLU A 41 12.73 34.02 -33.86
C GLU A 41 11.33 33.53 -33.48
N GLN A 42 10.67 32.78 -34.38
CA GLN A 42 9.40 32.12 -34.11
C GLN A 42 9.53 31.13 -32.97
N LEU A 43 10.49 30.20 -33.02
CA LEU A 43 10.76 29.23 -31.96
C LEU A 43 11.00 29.92 -30.61
N ASN A 44 11.83 30.96 -30.57
CA ASN A 44 12.08 31.73 -29.35
C ASN A 44 10.80 32.37 -28.80
N THR A 45 9.96 32.93 -29.67
CA THR A 45 8.67 33.53 -29.30
C THR A 45 7.71 32.51 -28.73
N VAL A 46 7.66 31.30 -29.32
CA VAL A 46 6.83 30.22 -28.81
C VAL A 46 7.36 29.71 -27.47
N LEU A 47 8.66 29.40 -27.36
CA LEU A 47 9.32 28.96 -26.12
C LEU A 47 9.05 29.90 -24.94
N ASP A 48 9.00 31.21 -25.19
CA ASP A 48 8.70 32.22 -24.19
C ASP A 48 7.31 32.06 -23.53
N LYS A 49 6.32 31.51 -24.25
CA LYS A 49 4.98 31.24 -23.71
C LYS A 49 4.96 30.09 -22.70
N TYR A 50 5.95 29.20 -22.77
CA TYR A 50 6.05 27.98 -21.94
C TYR A 50 6.95 28.19 -20.70
N LYS A 51 7.38 29.42 -20.42
CA LYS A 51 8.21 29.77 -19.24
C LYS A 51 7.52 29.53 -17.90
N ASN A 52 6.18 29.61 -17.87
CA ASN A 52 5.36 29.50 -16.66
C ASN A 52 4.23 28.48 -16.86
N LEU A 53 4.56 27.26 -17.30
CA LEU A 53 3.56 26.22 -17.43
C LEU A 53 3.06 25.76 -16.06
N ASP A 54 1.76 25.55 -15.96
CA ASP A 54 1.14 24.94 -14.78
C ASP A 54 1.26 23.40 -14.84
N TYR A 55 1.20 22.80 -16.04
CA TYR A 55 1.20 21.35 -16.24
C TYR A 55 1.89 20.93 -17.54
N MET A 56 2.32 19.67 -17.59
CA MET A 56 2.85 19.03 -18.80
C MET A 56 2.74 17.50 -18.73
N THR A 57 2.80 16.83 -19.89
CA THR A 57 2.95 15.38 -19.96
C THR A 57 4.38 15.03 -20.36
N VAL A 58 5.01 14.14 -19.58
CA VAL A 58 6.36 13.63 -19.82
C VAL A 58 6.26 12.15 -20.16
N THR A 59 6.75 11.77 -21.33
CA THR A 59 6.85 10.37 -21.76
C THR A 59 8.32 9.96 -21.80
N GLU A 60 8.69 8.97 -20.99
CA GLU A 60 10.04 8.43 -20.88
C GLU A 60 10.05 7.01 -21.45
N ALA A 61 10.83 6.78 -22.51
CA ALA A 61 10.94 5.49 -23.17
C ALA A 61 12.37 4.97 -23.14
N THR A 62 12.52 3.64 -23.15
CA THR A 62 13.77 2.96 -23.45
C THR A 62 13.52 1.82 -24.42
N GLU A 63 14.27 1.82 -25.52
CA GLU A 63 14.40 0.68 -26.43
C GLU A 63 15.82 0.12 -26.29
N ALA A 64 15.94 -1.17 -25.97
CA ALA A 64 17.21 -1.90 -26.00
C ALA A 64 17.16 -2.99 -27.08
N VAL A 65 18.20 -3.06 -27.91
CA VAL A 65 18.34 -4.05 -28.99
C VAL A 65 19.51 -4.95 -28.67
N ASP A 66 19.31 -6.26 -28.60
CA ASP A 66 20.39 -7.23 -28.37
C ASP A 66 21.16 -7.58 -29.67
N PHE A 67 22.21 -8.40 -29.55
CA PHE A 67 23.00 -8.84 -30.71
C PHE A 67 22.27 -9.85 -31.64
N ASN A 68 21.09 -10.33 -31.25
CA ASN A 68 20.20 -11.16 -32.06
C ASN A 68 19.04 -10.34 -32.67
N ASP A 69 19.13 -9.00 -32.63
CA ASP A 69 18.10 -8.06 -33.06
C ASP A 69 16.76 -8.17 -32.29
N LYS A 70 16.76 -8.77 -31.08
CA LYS A 70 15.60 -8.75 -30.18
C LYS A 70 15.48 -7.39 -29.51
N LYS A 71 14.27 -6.84 -29.51
CA LYS A 71 13.93 -5.55 -28.89
C LYS A 71 13.29 -5.72 -27.52
N LEU A 72 13.68 -4.88 -26.58
CA LEU A 72 13.06 -4.68 -25.27
C LEU A 72 12.60 -3.23 -25.18
N ASN A 73 11.31 -3.02 -24.94
CA ASN A 73 10.71 -1.69 -24.89
C ASN A 73 10.04 -1.46 -23.54
N SER A 74 10.31 -0.29 -22.97
CA SER A 74 9.63 0.22 -21.79
C SER A 74 9.28 1.69 -21.99
N THR A 75 8.09 2.09 -21.55
CA THR A 75 7.59 3.46 -21.62
C THR A 75 6.96 3.82 -20.28
N ARG A 76 7.07 5.09 -19.88
CA ARG A 76 6.31 5.67 -18.78
C ARG A 76 5.78 7.00 -19.25
N THR A 77 4.48 7.17 -19.16
CA THR A 77 3.83 8.45 -19.38
C THR A 77 3.44 9.01 -18.04
N THR A 78 3.78 10.27 -17.80
CA THR A 78 3.66 10.94 -16.52
C THR A 78 2.99 12.29 -16.71
N TYR A 79 2.01 12.60 -15.87
CA TYR A 79 1.43 13.94 -15.80
C TYR A 79 2.08 14.71 -14.65
N VAL A 80 2.69 15.86 -14.96
CA VAL A 80 3.43 16.69 -14.01
C VAL A 80 2.68 18.00 -13.77
N ASP A 81 2.29 18.25 -12.51
CA ASP A 81 1.97 19.59 -12.01
C ASP A 81 3.27 20.25 -11.53
N LEU A 82 3.64 21.36 -12.18
CA LEU A 82 4.88 22.08 -11.89
C LEU A 82 4.80 22.87 -10.56
N ASN A 83 3.63 22.92 -9.91
CA ASN A 83 3.43 23.44 -8.56
C ASN A 83 3.46 22.36 -7.45
N GLY A 84 3.83 21.12 -7.79
CA GLY A 84 4.26 20.10 -6.83
C GLY A 84 3.19 19.11 -6.36
N ASN A 85 2.00 19.05 -6.97
CA ASN A 85 0.92 18.19 -6.50
C ASN A 85 0.15 17.43 -7.59
N TYR A 86 0.80 16.54 -8.36
CA TYR A 86 0.17 15.32 -8.90
C TYR A 86 1.20 14.44 -9.62
N PHE A 87 1.05 13.10 -9.56
CA PHE A 87 1.85 12.18 -10.39
C PHE A 87 1.07 10.88 -10.64
N HIS A 88 0.15 10.92 -11.60
CA HIS A 88 -0.31 9.69 -12.24
C HIS A 88 0.72 9.33 -13.31
N SER A 89 1.31 8.15 -13.19
CA SER A 89 2.12 7.60 -14.28
C SER A 89 1.62 6.23 -14.71
N VAL A 90 1.53 6.04 -16.01
CA VAL A 90 1.29 4.74 -16.62
C VAL A 90 2.62 4.22 -17.13
N ILE A 91 3.03 3.04 -16.66
CA ILE A 91 4.22 2.33 -17.13
C ILE A 91 3.75 1.23 -18.07
N ASN A 92 4.40 1.09 -19.23
CA ASN A 92 4.20 -0.04 -20.11
C ASN A 92 5.55 -0.68 -20.44
N CYS A 93 5.72 -1.95 -20.06
CA CYS A 93 6.92 -2.73 -20.35
C CYS A 93 6.51 -4.04 -21.03
N GLU A 94 6.99 -4.28 -22.26
CA GLU A 94 6.65 -5.48 -23.04
C GLU A 94 5.13 -5.80 -23.09
N ASN A 95 4.28 -4.77 -23.26
CA ASN A 95 2.80 -4.86 -23.27
C ASN A 95 2.14 -5.16 -21.91
N LYS A 96 2.87 -5.06 -20.80
CA LYS A 96 2.28 -5.05 -19.46
C LYS A 96 2.10 -3.62 -19.01
N GLU A 97 0.85 -3.24 -18.75
CA GLU A 97 0.52 -1.94 -18.19
C GLU A 97 0.68 -1.96 -16.67
N GLY A 98 1.09 -0.82 -16.13
CA GLY A 98 1.32 -0.59 -14.74
C GLY A 98 1.05 0.85 -14.37
N ILE A 99 0.83 1.10 -13.08
CA ILE A 99 0.53 2.43 -12.55
C ILE A 99 1.53 2.81 -11.46
N VAL A 100 1.88 4.09 -11.41
CA VAL A 100 2.53 4.71 -10.25
C VAL A 100 1.48 5.47 -9.46
N TYR A 101 1.46 5.27 -8.15
CA TYR A 101 0.54 5.92 -7.23
C TYR A 101 1.27 6.39 -5.97
N LYS A 102 0.69 7.36 -5.27
CA LYS A 102 1.24 7.97 -4.05
C LYS A 102 0.39 7.56 -2.85
N ILE A 103 1.03 7.08 -1.80
CA ILE A 103 0.43 6.89 -0.47
C ILE A 103 1.17 7.82 0.49
N SER A 104 0.46 8.77 1.09
CA SER A 104 1.05 9.82 1.94
C SER A 104 2.23 10.51 1.23
N ASN A 105 3.47 10.45 1.73
CA ASN A 105 4.67 11.02 1.09
C ASN A 105 5.55 10.02 0.31
N SER A 106 5.07 8.81 0.01
CA SER A 106 5.83 7.78 -0.71
C SER A 106 5.14 7.36 -2.01
N PHE A 107 5.95 7.07 -3.03
CA PHE A 107 5.47 6.61 -4.34
C PHE A 107 5.67 5.10 -4.48
N TYR A 108 4.76 4.47 -5.21
CA TYR A 108 4.72 3.03 -5.45
C TYR A 108 4.41 2.80 -6.92
N TYR A 109 4.97 1.74 -7.53
CA TYR A 109 4.53 1.27 -8.84
C TYR A 109 3.90 -0.11 -8.73
N LYS A 110 2.97 -0.42 -9.63
CA LYS A 110 2.42 -1.76 -9.88
C LYS A 110 2.53 -2.06 -11.37
N LEU A 111 3.14 -3.18 -11.76
CA LEU A 111 3.27 -3.63 -13.15
C LEU A 111 2.80 -5.10 -13.22
N GLY A 112 1.58 -5.33 -13.72
CA GLY A 112 0.92 -6.63 -13.55
C GLY A 112 0.73 -6.98 -12.06
N SER A 113 1.28 -8.12 -11.61
CA SER A 113 1.25 -8.57 -10.21
C SER A 113 2.43 -8.07 -9.36
N CYS A 114 3.41 -7.38 -9.95
CA CYS A 114 4.58 -6.89 -9.22
C CYS A 114 4.32 -5.48 -8.69
N SER A 115 4.53 -5.24 -7.40
CA SER A 115 4.53 -3.91 -6.80
C SER A 115 5.82 -3.62 -6.05
N SER A 116 6.27 -2.36 -6.07
CA SER A 116 7.42 -1.92 -5.27
C SER A 116 7.34 -0.44 -4.93
N LYS A 117 7.93 -0.09 -3.79
CA LYS A 117 8.15 1.32 -3.42
C LYS A 117 9.17 1.94 -4.36
N VAL A 118 8.85 3.11 -4.90
CA VAL A 118 9.74 3.88 -5.75
C VAL A 118 10.47 4.88 -4.89
N ASN A 119 11.81 4.88 -4.97
CA ASN A 119 12.60 6.02 -4.53
C ASN A 119 12.43 7.13 -5.57
N TYR A 120 11.34 7.88 -5.42
CA TYR A 120 11.07 9.04 -6.24
C TYR A 120 11.65 10.26 -5.52
N ASP A 121 12.68 10.86 -6.09
CA ASP A 121 13.16 12.16 -5.62
C ASP A 121 12.19 13.23 -6.14
N SER A 122 11.43 13.83 -5.23
CA SER A 122 10.46 14.89 -5.53
C SER A 122 11.12 16.21 -5.97
N SER A 123 12.46 16.30 -5.96
CA SER A 123 13.15 17.35 -6.69
C SER A 123 13.01 17.07 -8.18
N SER A 124 11.89 17.49 -8.75
CA SER A 124 11.67 17.37 -10.18
C SER A 124 12.82 18.08 -10.90
N ALA A 125 13.61 17.32 -11.65
CA ALA A 125 14.54 17.88 -12.66
C ALA A 125 13.80 18.92 -13.54
N TYR A 126 12.48 18.75 -13.68
CA TYR A 126 11.56 19.57 -14.43
C TYR A 126 11.20 20.91 -13.75
N GLY A 127 11.10 20.97 -12.41
CA GLY A 127 10.75 22.20 -11.69
C GLY A 127 11.93 23.13 -11.42
N THR A 128 13.17 22.62 -11.46
CA THR A 128 14.38 23.39 -11.12
C THR A 128 15.12 23.96 -12.33
N LEU A 129 15.04 23.32 -13.51
CA LEU A 129 15.86 23.72 -14.65
C LEU A 129 15.29 24.91 -15.43
N GLY A 130 13.98 25.12 -15.44
CA GLY A 130 13.32 26.11 -16.28
C GLY A 130 13.59 25.85 -17.76
N PHE A 131 12.59 25.42 -18.51
CA PHE A 131 12.73 24.91 -19.89
C PHE A 131 13.58 25.79 -20.84
N GLN A 132 13.62 27.11 -20.60
CA GLN A 132 14.45 28.08 -21.32
C GLN A 132 15.96 27.77 -21.26
N SER A 133 16.46 27.21 -20.15
CA SER A 133 17.89 26.93 -19.98
C SER A 133 18.38 25.76 -20.84
N LEU A 134 17.47 24.89 -21.29
CA LEU A 134 17.75 23.73 -22.14
C LEU A 134 17.99 24.10 -23.61
N PHE A 135 17.67 25.33 -24.03
CA PHE A 135 17.73 25.75 -25.44
C PHE A 135 18.56 27.01 -25.67
N ASN A 136 19.59 27.24 -24.84
CA ASN A 136 20.51 28.37 -25.00
C ASN A 136 21.43 28.27 -26.24
N GLU A 137 21.27 27.26 -27.09
CA GLU A 137 22.10 27.04 -28.27
C GLU A 137 21.45 27.57 -29.54
N THR A 138 22.25 28.22 -30.39
CA THR A 138 21.81 28.97 -31.59
C THR A 138 21.95 28.16 -32.89
N ASP A 139 22.13 26.84 -32.78
CA ASP A 139 22.50 25.95 -33.89
C ASP A 139 21.37 24.95 -34.26
N PHE A 140 20.11 25.36 -34.16
CA PHE A 140 19.00 24.54 -34.66
C PHE A 140 19.00 24.47 -36.18
N ARG A 141 18.72 23.28 -36.71
CA ARG A 141 18.37 23.08 -38.12
C ARG A 141 16.87 22.94 -38.24
N PHE A 142 16.26 23.78 -39.06
CA PHE A 142 14.82 23.78 -39.28
C PHE A 142 14.41 23.01 -40.54
N SER A 143 13.36 22.19 -40.44
CA SER A 143 12.72 21.51 -41.56
C SER A 143 11.27 21.18 -41.18
N ASP A 144 10.30 21.50 -42.04
CA ASP A 144 8.88 21.09 -41.92
C ASP A 144 8.26 21.25 -40.51
N GLY A 145 8.39 22.44 -39.89
CA GLY A 145 7.83 22.70 -38.55
C GLY A 145 8.63 22.06 -37.39
N LYS A 146 9.81 21.52 -37.67
CA LYS A 146 10.70 20.91 -36.67
C LYS A 146 12.01 21.68 -36.55
N ALA A 147 12.46 21.87 -35.31
CA ALA A 147 13.80 22.32 -34.99
C ALA A 147 14.61 21.13 -34.46
N LEU A 148 15.76 20.85 -35.09
CA LEU A 148 16.63 19.73 -34.76
C LEU A 148 18.00 20.23 -34.30
N ILE A 149 18.49 19.69 -33.18
CA ILE A 149 19.86 19.91 -32.71
C ILE A 149 20.52 18.59 -32.32
N ASN A 150 21.80 18.44 -32.68
CA ASN A 150 22.63 17.31 -32.23
C ASN A 150 23.65 17.83 -31.21
N ILE A 151 23.48 17.42 -29.95
CA ILE A 151 24.32 17.83 -28.83
C ILE A 151 25.40 16.77 -28.63
N SER A 152 26.65 17.21 -28.64
CA SER A 152 27.84 16.35 -28.51
C SER A 152 28.58 16.61 -27.19
N SER A 153 29.44 15.67 -26.79
CA SER A 153 30.31 15.84 -25.62
C SER A 153 31.17 17.12 -25.74
N PRO A 154 31.39 17.90 -24.65
CA PRO A 154 30.98 17.62 -23.26
C PRO A 154 29.56 18.11 -22.89
N PHE A 155 28.87 18.82 -23.78
CA PHE A 155 27.61 19.52 -23.48
C PHE A 155 26.43 18.58 -23.18
N ILE A 156 26.51 17.32 -23.61
CA ILE A 156 25.55 16.26 -23.25
C ILE A 156 25.36 16.17 -21.72
N SER A 157 26.41 16.42 -20.92
CA SER A 157 26.35 16.34 -19.46
C SER A 157 25.29 17.25 -18.82
N ASN A 158 24.93 18.36 -19.47
CA ASN A 158 23.90 19.28 -19.00
C ASN A 158 22.47 18.70 -19.08
N TYR A 159 22.28 17.64 -19.88
CA TYR A 159 20.97 17.06 -20.17
C TYR A 159 20.78 15.67 -19.54
N LEU A 160 21.84 15.09 -18.94
CA LEU A 160 21.79 13.72 -18.39
C LEU A 160 20.76 13.56 -17.27
N ILE A 161 20.50 14.65 -16.52
CA ILE A 161 19.49 14.68 -15.46
C ILE A 161 18.06 14.38 -15.97
N LEU A 162 17.77 14.65 -17.25
CA LEU A 162 16.49 14.28 -17.87
C LEU A 162 16.29 12.75 -17.94
N PHE A 163 17.39 11.98 -17.86
CA PHE A 163 17.39 10.53 -18.06
C PHE A 163 17.61 9.73 -16.77
N ASP A 164 17.70 10.40 -15.61
CA ASP A 164 17.98 9.75 -14.31
C ASP A 164 16.86 8.80 -13.87
N ASN A 165 15.62 9.04 -14.30
CA ASN A 165 14.45 8.31 -13.84
C ASN A 165 13.90 7.28 -14.85
N VAL A 166 14.55 7.03 -15.99
CA VAL A 166 13.96 6.25 -17.11
C VAL A 166 13.83 4.75 -16.80
N ASN A 167 12.71 4.14 -17.21
CA ASN A 167 12.12 2.87 -16.73
C ASN A 167 12.88 1.55 -16.87
N LEU A 168 14.07 1.53 -17.45
CA LEU A 168 14.93 0.34 -17.47
C LEU A 168 16.19 0.65 -16.68
N ASP A 169 16.16 0.28 -15.39
CA ASP A 169 17.34 0.28 -14.54
C ASP A 169 18.20 -0.93 -14.88
N PHE A 170 19.28 -0.70 -15.62
CA PHE A 170 20.26 -1.75 -15.93
C PHE A 170 21.24 -1.98 -14.76
N GLY A 171 21.12 -1.26 -13.64
CA GLY A 171 22.03 -1.36 -12.50
C GLY A 171 23.31 -0.53 -12.67
N THR A 172 24.03 -0.33 -11.56
CA THR A 172 25.19 0.58 -11.43
C THR A 172 26.47 0.13 -12.16
N ASP A 173 26.45 -1.03 -12.82
CA ASP A 173 27.64 -1.64 -13.42
C ASP A 173 27.90 -1.22 -14.89
N TYR A 174 27.06 -0.36 -15.45
CA TYR A 174 27.23 0.11 -16.83
C TYR A 174 27.80 1.53 -16.87
N SER A 175 29.03 1.68 -17.40
CA SER A 175 29.58 3.00 -17.70
C SER A 175 28.82 3.63 -18.87
N TYR A 176 27.94 4.58 -18.57
CA TYR A 176 27.26 5.40 -19.57
C TYR A 176 28.29 6.26 -20.29
N ASN A 177 28.59 5.94 -21.56
CA ASN A 177 29.34 6.86 -22.40
C ASN A 177 28.41 7.35 -23.51
N PRO A 178 27.64 8.43 -23.26
CA PRO A 178 26.68 8.91 -24.23
C PRO A 178 27.41 9.40 -25.47
N SER A 179 27.01 8.85 -26.62
CA SER A 179 27.72 9.11 -27.88
C SER A 179 27.15 10.34 -28.57
N ILE A 180 25.83 10.46 -28.62
CA ILE A 180 25.07 11.57 -29.24
C ILE A 180 23.76 11.75 -28.46
N LEU A 181 23.40 12.99 -28.16
CA LEU A 181 22.05 13.38 -27.76
C LEU A 181 21.42 14.17 -28.90
N ARG A 182 20.25 13.76 -29.36
CA ARG A 182 19.46 14.52 -30.33
C ARG A 182 18.28 15.14 -29.62
N ALA A 183 18.04 16.43 -29.86
CA ALA A 183 16.81 17.07 -29.43
C ALA A 183 16.02 17.54 -30.66
N THR A 184 14.72 17.21 -30.67
CA THR A 184 13.78 17.59 -31.72
C THR A 184 12.64 18.39 -31.07
N ILE A 185 12.33 19.56 -31.60
CA ILE A 185 11.19 20.38 -31.18
C ILE A 185 10.22 20.48 -32.35
N GLU A 186 9.00 20.02 -32.18
CA GLU A 186 7.91 20.18 -33.15
C GLU A 186 7.04 21.35 -32.71
N PHE A 187 6.87 22.35 -33.57
CA PHE A 187 6.20 23.60 -33.23
C PHE A 187 5.51 24.23 -34.45
N ASP A 188 4.48 25.01 -34.18
CA ASP A 188 3.81 25.85 -35.18
C ASP A 188 3.93 27.35 -34.83
N GLU A 189 3.11 28.21 -35.45
CA GLU A 189 3.11 29.65 -35.16
C GLU A 189 2.54 30.01 -33.77
N ASN A 190 1.80 29.09 -33.16
CA ASN A 190 1.02 29.30 -31.95
C ASN A 190 1.60 28.59 -30.72
N ALA A 191 2.13 27.37 -30.89
CA ALA A 191 2.41 26.42 -29.82
C ALA A 191 3.60 25.50 -30.15
N ILE A 192 4.13 24.87 -29.10
CA ILE A 192 5.00 23.69 -29.20
C ILE A 192 4.10 22.47 -29.08
N ASP A 193 4.20 21.56 -30.03
CA ASP A 193 3.47 20.30 -30.03
C ASP A 193 4.21 19.28 -29.16
N SER A 194 5.52 19.09 -29.41
CA SER A 194 6.34 18.19 -28.64
C SER A 194 7.83 18.56 -28.61
N ILE A 195 8.52 18.08 -27.58
CA ILE A 195 9.97 18.16 -27.46
C ILE A 195 10.49 16.78 -27.13
N GLU A 196 11.35 16.23 -27.97
CA GLU A 196 11.86 14.87 -27.85
C GLU A 196 13.39 14.88 -27.73
N PHE A 197 13.91 14.22 -26.70
CA PHE A 197 15.33 14.02 -26.46
C PHE A 197 15.70 12.55 -26.62
N ASP A 198 16.49 12.21 -27.64
CA ASP A 198 17.00 10.86 -27.88
C ASP A 198 18.47 10.73 -27.49
N LEU A 199 18.71 9.99 -26.42
CA LEU A 199 20.06 9.62 -25.98
C LEU A 199 20.44 8.26 -26.52
N SER A 200 21.45 8.22 -27.39
CA SER A 200 22.01 6.97 -27.93
C SER A 200 23.22 6.50 -27.11
N LEU A 201 23.15 5.26 -26.63
CA LEU A 201 24.18 4.61 -25.83
C LEU A 201 24.72 3.37 -26.55
N VAL A 202 26.05 3.22 -26.60
CA VAL A 202 26.71 2.03 -27.17
C VAL A 202 27.18 1.11 -26.04
N PHE A 203 26.76 -0.15 -26.06
CA PHE A 203 27.06 -1.15 -25.03
C PHE A 203 28.09 -2.18 -25.52
N GLY A 204 28.94 -2.65 -24.58
CA GLY A 204 30.11 -3.48 -24.90
C GLY A 204 29.98 -4.99 -24.63
N SER A 205 28.79 -5.51 -24.26
CA SER A 205 28.69 -6.93 -23.86
C SER A 205 27.34 -7.62 -24.04
N PHE A 206 26.20 -6.91 -24.00
CA PHE A 206 24.87 -7.56 -24.05
C PHE A 206 23.90 -6.95 -25.07
N TYR A 207 24.00 -5.66 -25.33
CA TYR A 207 23.12 -4.94 -26.26
C TYR A 207 23.93 -4.31 -27.39
N LYS A 208 23.36 -4.36 -28.59
CA LYS A 208 23.83 -3.69 -29.81
C LYS A 208 23.59 -2.18 -29.72
N SER A 209 22.46 -1.76 -29.15
CA SER A 209 22.13 -0.35 -28.91
C SER A 209 21.10 -0.21 -27.79
N VAL A 210 21.16 0.90 -27.06
CA VAL A 210 20.05 1.36 -26.22
C VAL A 210 19.77 2.81 -26.57
N THR A 211 18.50 3.10 -26.84
CA THR A 211 17.99 4.45 -27.04
C THR A 211 17.09 4.79 -25.86
N ARG A 212 17.35 5.92 -25.21
CA ARG A 212 16.44 6.50 -24.22
C ARG A 212 15.81 7.75 -24.82
N THR A 213 14.49 7.83 -24.75
CA THR A 213 13.73 8.96 -25.28
C THR A 213 12.97 9.63 -24.15
N VAL A 214 13.09 10.96 -24.04
CA VAL A 214 12.24 11.76 -23.15
C VAL A 214 11.47 12.74 -24.02
N ALA A 215 10.16 12.57 -24.07
CA ALA A 215 9.26 13.40 -24.85
C ALA A 215 8.37 14.23 -23.92
N PHE A 216 8.22 15.49 -24.25
CA PHE A 216 7.32 16.42 -23.59
C PHE A 216 6.19 16.77 -24.54
N SER A 217 4.95 16.74 -24.07
CA SER A 217 3.79 17.24 -24.82
C SER A 217 2.99 18.22 -23.98
N PHE A 218 2.39 19.18 -24.67
CA PHE A 218 1.76 20.34 -24.05
C PHE A 218 0.28 20.49 -24.38
N ASP A 219 -0.31 19.44 -24.99
CA ASP A 219 -1.74 19.36 -25.21
C ASP A 219 -2.50 19.60 -23.90
N LYS A 220 -3.67 20.24 -24.01
CA LYS A 220 -4.62 20.31 -22.89
C LYS A 220 -4.95 18.87 -22.50
N PHE A 221 -4.40 18.44 -21.38
CA PHE A 221 -4.93 17.29 -20.68
C PHE A 221 -6.37 17.63 -20.31
N GLU A 222 -7.34 16.96 -20.95
CA GLU A 222 -8.57 16.67 -20.23
C GLU A 222 -8.13 15.83 -19.04
N LYS A 223 -8.37 16.35 -17.83
CA LYS A 223 -8.16 15.62 -16.60
C LYS A 223 -8.78 14.23 -16.75
N LYS A 224 -7.98 13.23 -17.13
CA LYS A 224 -8.30 11.86 -16.80
C LYS A 224 -8.05 11.80 -15.31
N GLU A 225 -9.05 12.25 -14.56
CA GLU A 225 -9.29 11.64 -13.26
C GLU A 225 -9.16 10.15 -13.53
N ILE A 226 -8.18 9.54 -12.87
CA ILE A 226 -8.47 8.20 -12.40
C ILE A 226 -9.74 8.44 -11.59
N ASN A 227 -10.89 8.12 -12.17
CA ASN A 227 -12.03 7.72 -11.39
C ASN A 227 -11.47 6.54 -10.58
N ILE A 228 -10.92 6.85 -9.40
CA ILE A 228 -11.32 6.13 -8.20
C ILE A 228 -12.83 6.16 -8.36
N GLN A 229 -13.39 5.06 -8.87
CA GLN A 229 -14.80 4.99 -9.28
C GLN A 229 -15.62 5.70 -8.21
N ASP A 230 -16.58 6.54 -8.64
CA ASP A 230 -17.64 7.17 -7.82
C ASP A 230 -17.43 6.94 -6.34
N ASN A 231 -17.06 7.95 -5.54
CA ASN A 231 -16.90 7.84 -4.07
C ASN A 231 -18.19 7.27 -3.41
N LYS A 232 -18.45 5.98 -3.60
CA LYS A 232 -19.71 5.30 -3.27
C LYS A 232 -19.84 5.19 -1.76
N TYR A 233 -18.71 5.25 -1.08
CA TYR A 233 -18.57 5.13 0.36
C TYR A 233 -18.17 6.45 1.03
N GLU A 234 -18.38 7.61 0.39
CA GLU A 234 -18.10 8.89 1.04
C GLU A 234 -18.99 9.07 2.28
N VAL A 235 -18.37 9.52 3.37
CA VAL A 235 -19.03 9.76 4.66
C VAL A 235 -18.48 11.02 5.31
N GLU A 236 -19.30 11.68 6.12
CA GLU A 236 -18.83 12.78 6.97
C GLU A 236 -18.13 12.20 8.20
N THR A 237 -16.80 12.40 8.29
CA THR A 237 -16.02 11.97 9.45
C THR A 237 -16.06 13.01 10.57
N ALA A 238 -15.92 12.54 11.81
CA ALA A 238 -15.78 13.41 12.98
C ALA A 238 -14.32 13.78 13.25
N ASP A 239 -14.09 14.68 14.20
CA ASP A 239 -12.74 15.01 14.67
C ASP A 239 -12.03 13.81 15.32
N THR A 240 -12.80 12.83 15.81
CA THR A 240 -12.31 11.62 16.47
C THR A 240 -12.65 10.35 15.70
N LEU A 241 -11.79 9.34 15.87
CA LEU A 241 -12.04 7.94 15.55
C LEU A 241 -12.13 7.18 16.88
N ASP A 242 -13.28 6.56 17.13
CA ASP A 242 -13.53 5.78 18.32
C ASP A 242 -13.55 4.28 17.94
N THR A 243 -12.59 3.53 18.47
CA THR A 243 -12.43 2.09 18.23
C THR A 243 -12.74 1.31 19.50
N TYR A 244 -13.64 0.33 19.38
CA TYR A 244 -14.11 -0.52 20.46
C TYR A 244 -13.69 -1.96 20.20
N ILE A 245 -12.75 -2.49 20.99
CA ILE A 245 -12.43 -3.93 21.01
C ILE A 245 -13.36 -4.56 22.03
N ASN A 246 -14.41 -5.24 21.55
CA ASN A 246 -15.53 -5.65 22.36
C ASN A 246 -15.15 -6.72 23.40
N GLU A 247 -15.85 -6.75 24.53
CA GLU A 247 -15.70 -7.82 25.52
C GLU A 247 -16.28 -9.11 24.96
N MET A 248 -15.45 -10.14 24.80
CA MET A 248 -15.91 -11.47 24.47
C MET A 248 -16.40 -12.18 25.73
N VAL A 249 -17.47 -12.95 25.61
CA VAL A 249 -18.17 -13.60 26.71
C VAL A 249 -18.16 -15.11 26.67
N TYR A 250 -17.71 -15.76 25.60
CA TYR A 250 -17.61 -17.23 25.56
C TYR A 250 -16.19 -17.74 25.83
N GLU A 251 -15.25 -17.49 24.92
CA GLU A 251 -13.87 -18.00 24.99
C GLU A 251 -12.87 -16.92 24.53
N PHE A 252 -12.04 -17.18 23.53
CA PHE A 252 -11.34 -16.15 22.77
C PHE A 252 -12.22 -15.76 21.58
N GLY A 253 -11.91 -14.63 20.96
CA GLY A 253 -12.65 -14.13 19.81
C GLY A 253 -12.41 -12.66 19.53
N ASP A 254 -12.74 -12.26 18.31
CA ASP A 254 -12.60 -10.89 17.85
C ASP A 254 -13.96 -10.29 17.51
N SER A 255 -14.19 -9.08 18.01
CA SER A 255 -15.16 -8.17 17.44
C SER A 255 -14.70 -6.75 17.74
N ILE A 256 -14.49 -5.98 16.68
CA ILE A 256 -13.94 -4.63 16.74
C ILE A 256 -14.89 -3.72 15.98
N TYR A 257 -15.45 -2.75 16.67
CA TYR A 257 -16.31 -1.73 16.06
C TYR A 257 -15.59 -0.39 16.03
N VAL A 258 -15.66 0.30 14.90
CA VAL A 258 -14.97 1.57 14.66
C VAL A 258 -15.99 2.60 14.20
N LYS A 259 -15.95 3.79 14.81
CA LYS A 259 -16.84 4.90 14.50
C LYS A 259 -16.08 6.21 14.28
N SER A 260 -16.44 6.96 13.24
CA SER A 260 -16.04 8.37 13.09
C SER A 260 -17.10 9.15 12.32
N GLY A 261 -17.84 10.01 13.02
CA GLY A 261 -18.97 10.72 12.40
C GLY A 261 -20.01 9.71 11.90
N ASP A 262 -20.31 9.79 10.60
CA ASP A 262 -21.21 8.88 9.90
C ASP A 262 -20.53 7.57 9.49
N PHE A 263 -19.20 7.46 9.62
CA PHE A 263 -18.49 6.21 9.37
C PHE A 263 -18.72 5.18 10.48
N ASP A 264 -19.18 3.99 10.11
CA ASP A 264 -19.34 2.84 11.00
C ASP A 264 -18.77 1.55 10.36
N MET A 265 -17.84 0.90 11.04
CA MET A 265 -17.22 -0.35 10.59
C MET A 265 -17.24 -1.42 11.69
N LEU A 266 -17.53 -2.67 11.30
CA LEU A 266 -17.40 -3.84 12.16
C LEU A 266 -16.40 -4.83 11.56
N ILE A 267 -15.46 -5.31 12.37
CA ILE A 267 -14.55 -6.41 12.05
C ILE A 267 -14.88 -7.56 13.01
N ASP A 268 -15.33 -8.68 12.46
CA ASP A 268 -15.70 -9.90 13.19
C ASP A 268 -16.81 -9.70 14.26
N ALA A 269 -17.37 -10.79 14.75
CA ALA A 269 -18.53 -10.83 15.64
C ALA A 269 -18.37 -11.79 16.83
N GLY A 270 -17.18 -12.38 17.03
CA GLY A 270 -16.96 -13.35 18.10
C GLY A 270 -17.65 -14.69 17.87
N GLN A 271 -17.76 -15.47 18.94
CA GLN A 271 -18.52 -16.72 19.00
C GLN A 271 -20.03 -16.47 18.91
N TYR A 272 -20.81 -17.53 18.68
CA TYR A 272 -22.27 -17.44 18.61
C TYR A 272 -22.89 -16.74 19.84
N GLN A 273 -22.37 -16.97 21.04
CA GLN A 273 -22.86 -16.36 22.28
C GLN A 273 -22.46 -14.88 22.42
N ASP A 274 -21.45 -14.42 21.68
CA ASP A 274 -20.99 -13.03 21.67
C ASP A 274 -21.92 -12.13 20.87
N GLY A 275 -22.71 -12.69 19.94
CA GLY A 275 -23.59 -11.94 19.05
C GLY A 275 -24.51 -10.95 19.76
N ALA A 276 -25.10 -11.32 20.90
CA ALA A 276 -25.93 -10.39 21.68
C ALA A 276 -25.14 -9.17 22.22
N ASN A 277 -23.90 -9.37 22.66
CA ASN A 277 -23.06 -8.28 23.15
C ASN A 277 -22.55 -7.38 22.03
N VAL A 278 -22.25 -7.96 20.86
CA VAL A 278 -21.90 -7.18 19.65
C VAL A 278 -23.10 -6.35 19.22
N ASN A 279 -24.30 -6.94 19.17
CA ASN A 279 -25.52 -6.23 18.82
C ASN A 279 -25.86 -5.11 19.80
N ASP A 280 -25.68 -5.32 21.11
CA ASP A 280 -25.88 -4.26 22.11
C ASP A 280 -24.97 -3.05 21.87
N MET A 281 -23.72 -3.29 21.49
CA MET A 281 -22.75 -2.25 21.15
C MET A 281 -23.17 -1.51 19.87
N LEU A 282 -23.50 -2.24 18.79
CA LEU A 282 -23.96 -1.64 17.54
C LEU A 282 -25.23 -0.82 17.74
N ASN A 283 -26.23 -1.36 18.43
CA ASN A 283 -27.48 -0.65 18.74
C ASN A 283 -27.24 0.61 19.61
N THR A 284 -26.13 0.69 20.35
CA THR A 284 -25.77 1.86 21.15
C THR A 284 -25.08 2.94 20.33
N TYR A 285 -24.18 2.57 19.42
CA TYR A 285 -23.26 3.51 18.79
C TYR A 285 -23.47 3.72 17.27
N CYS A 286 -23.98 2.71 16.55
CA CYS A 286 -24.34 2.81 15.13
C CYS A 286 -25.77 3.35 15.02
N THR A 287 -25.88 4.67 15.10
CA THR A 287 -27.18 5.36 15.30
C THR A 287 -28.08 5.38 14.08
N ASP A 288 -27.50 5.35 12.88
CA ASP A 288 -28.22 5.27 11.60
C ASP A 288 -28.47 3.81 11.16
N LYS A 289 -27.96 2.85 11.94
CA LYS A 289 -28.07 1.41 11.72
C LYS A 289 -27.49 0.94 10.39
N THR A 290 -26.53 1.68 9.85
CA THR A 290 -25.83 1.32 8.62
C THR A 290 -24.37 1.09 8.92
N LEU A 291 -23.83 -0.05 8.49
CA LEU A 291 -22.38 -0.24 8.47
C LEU A 291 -21.85 0.18 7.10
N ASP A 292 -20.87 1.08 7.06
CA ASP A 292 -20.14 1.38 5.84
C ASP A 292 -19.27 0.20 5.44
N VAL A 293 -18.69 -0.48 6.43
CA VAL A 293 -17.80 -1.63 6.21
C VAL A 293 -18.08 -2.75 7.19
N LEU A 294 -18.30 -3.95 6.67
CA LEU A 294 -18.31 -5.20 7.42
C LEU A 294 -17.13 -6.07 6.97
N ILE A 295 -16.29 -6.49 7.90
CA ILE A 295 -15.17 -7.40 7.64
C ILE A 295 -15.36 -8.70 8.40
N ALA A 296 -15.16 -9.82 7.73
CA ALA A 296 -14.98 -11.15 8.35
C ALA A 296 -13.59 -11.69 8.01
N THR A 297 -12.76 -11.90 9.01
CA THR A 297 -11.34 -12.19 8.79
C THR A 297 -11.07 -13.60 8.31
N HIS A 298 -11.77 -14.60 8.87
CA HIS A 298 -11.72 -16.02 8.49
C HIS A 298 -12.91 -16.77 9.13
N GLY A 299 -13.19 -18.01 8.72
CA GLY A 299 -14.39 -18.79 9.04
C GLY A 299 -14.44 -19.40 10.44
N HIS A 300 -13.39 -19.24 11.26
CA HIS A 300 -13.41 -19.74 12.63
C HIS A 300 -14.54 -19.13 13.48
N ALA A 301 -15.10 -19.98 14.34
CA ALA A 301 -16.30 -19.67 15.08
C ALA A 301 -16.15 -18.43 15.99
N ASP A 302 -14.97 -18.24 16.58
CA ASP A 302 -14.64 -17.08 17.42
C ASP A 302 -14.45 -15.77 16.67
N HIS A 303 -14.65 -15.78 15.35
CA HIS A 303 -14.66 -14.60 14.50
C HIS A 303 -16.03 -14.39 13.86
N VAL A 304 -16.65 -15.45 13.32
CA VAL A 304 -17.86 -15.28 12.48
C VAL A 304 -19.14 -15.90 13.04
N ALA A 305 -19.09 -16.75 14.05
CA ALA A 305 -20.30 -17.41 14.55
C ALA A 305 -21.27 -16.43 15.24
N GLY A 306 -20.75 -15.33 15.79
CA GLY A 306 -21.55 -14.27 16.42
C GLY A 306 -22.51 -13.57 15.45
N PHE A 307 -22.23 -13.61 14.14
CA PHE A 307 -23.20 -13.17 13.12
C PHE A 307 -24.48 -14.02 13.21
N GLY A 308 -24.35 -15.36 13.23
CA GLY A 308 -25.45 -16.29 13.48
C GLY A 308 -26.09 -16.14 14.87
N GLY A 309 -25.30 -15.66 15.84
CA GLY A 309 -25.72 -15.27 17.19
C GLY A 309 -26.55 -13.99 17.27
N GLY A 310 -26.77 -13.30 16.15
CA GLY A 310 -27.58 -12.08 16.08
C GLY A 310 -26.80 -10.79 16.25
N ALA A 311 -25.49 -10.78 15.99
CA ALA A 311 -24.64 -9.58 16.07
C ALA A 311 -25.20 -8.38 15.29
N LEU A 312 -25.85 -8.62 14.14
CA LEU A 312 -26.35 -7.59 13.25
C LEU A 312 -27.86 -7.35 13.36
N ASN A 313 -28.53 -7.86 14.40
CA ASN A 313 -30.00 -7.75 14.53
C ASN A 313 -30.55 -6.31 14.60
N SER A 314 -29.70 -5.34 14.93
CA SER A 314 -30.02 -3.91 15.00
C SER A 314 -29.61 -3.12 13.76
N ILE A 315 -28.87 -3.75 12.84
CA ILE A 315 -28.36 -3.14 11.60
C ILE A 315 -29.37 -3.36 10.48
N ASP A 316 -29.71 -2.28 9.79
CA ASP A 316 -30.68 -2.28 8.69
C ASP A 316 -29.97 -2.43 7.32
N ASP A 317 -28.74 -1.90 7.17
CA ASP A 317 -27.99 -1.91 5.90
C ASP A 317 -26.46 -2.06 6.09
N VAL A 318 -25.78 -2.58 5.06
CA VAL A 318 -24.32 -2.68 4.97
C VAL A 318 -23.89 -2.24 3.58
N LYS A 319 -22.97 -1.27 3.46
CA LYS A 319 -22.55 -0.74 2.15
C LYS A 319 -21.48 -1.61 1.48
N LEU A 320 -20.45 -2.01 2.24
CA LEU A 320 -19.31 -2.79 1.75
C LEU A 320 -19.01 -3.96 2.68
N ILE A 321 -18.87 -5.15 2.10
CA ILE A 321 -18.42 -6.36 2.78
C ILE A 321 -17.06 -6.79 2.21
N ILE A 322 -16.08 -7.01 3.08
CA ILE A 322 -14.81 -7.64 2.74
C ILE A 322 -14.61 -8.89 3.59
N ASP A 323 -14.47 -10.06 2.98
CA ASP A 323 -14.27 -11.32 3.72
C ASP A 323 -13.14 -12.20 3.18
N TYR A 324 -12.98 -13.36 3.82
CA TYR A 324 -11.98 -14.37 3.48
C TYR A 324 -12.21 -15.09 2.14
N GLY A 325 -13.42 -15.02 1.57
CA GLY A 325 -13.73 -15.45 0.20
C GLY A 325 -13.85 -16.96 -0.07
N TYR A 326 -13.23 -17.85 0.70
CA TYR A 326 -13.43 -19.30 0.52
C TYR A 326 -14.82 -19.73 0.99
N ALA A 327 -15.29 -20.86 0.47
CA ALA A 327 -16.57 -21.44 0.86
C ALA A 327 -16.46 -22.10 2.24
N ASP A 328 -17.25 -21.62 3.21
CA ASP A 328 -17.39 -22.23 4.53
C ASP A 328 -18.87 -22.29 4.96
N SER A 329 -19.36 -23.51 5.17
CA SER A 329 -20.76 -23.78 5.48
C SER A 329 -21.09 -23.82 6.98
N TYR A 330 -20.09 -23.72 7.88
CA TYR A 330 -20.28 -24.20 9.25
C TYR A 330 -20.91 -23.19 10.22
N GLN A 331 -20.80 -21.87 9.98
CA GLN A 331 -21.13 -20.86 11.01
C GLN A 331 -22.28 -19.90 10.66
N GLY A 332 -22.92 -20.06 9.50
CA GLY A 332 -24.08 -19.25 9.11
C GLY A 332 -23.77 -17.81 8.66
N TYR A 333 -22.50 -17.40 8.69
CA TYR A 333 -22.04 -16.09 8.19
C TYR A 333 -22.37 -15.89 6.71
N GLU A 334 -22.08 -16.86 5.84
CA GLU A 334 -22.34 -16.74 4.39
C GLU A 334 -23.79 -16.42 4.09
N ARG A 335 -24.74 -17.04 4.82
CA ARG A 335 -26.17 -16.73 4.66
C ARG A 335 -26.46 -15.25 4.99
N ILE A 336 -25.89 -14.73 6.07
CA ILE A 336 -26.11 -13.35 6.52
C ILE A 336 -25.44 -12.37 5.55
N ARG A 337 -24.20 -12.67 5.12
CA ARG A 337 -23.52 -11.94 4.06
C ARG A 337 -24.39 -11.85 2.80
N ASP A 338 -24.90 -12.98 2.32
CA ASP A 338 -25.69 -13.05 1.10
C ASP A 338 -27.05 -12.32 1.23
N GLU A 339 -27.60 -12.22 2.44
CA GLU A 339 -28.77 -11.39 2.75
C GLU A 339 -28.47 -9.90 2.54
N PHE A 340 -27.33 -9.39 3.02
CA PHE A 340 -26.91 -8.00 2.79
C PHE A 340 -26.50 -7.73 1.32
N ILE A 341 -25.84 -8.67 0.66
CA ILE A 341 -25.55 -8.58 -0.79
C ILE A 341 -26.86 -8.46 -1.58
N SER A 342 -27.86 -9.27 -1.24
CA SER A 342 -29.19 -9.19 -1.85
C SER A 342 -29.90 -7.87 -1.54
N GLY A 343 -29.56 -7.23 -0.42
CA GLY A 343 -30.00 -5.90 -0.01
C GLY A 343 -29.32 -4.75 -0.76
N GLY A 344 -28.21 -5.00 -1.45
CA GLY A 344 -27.47 -4.01 -2.23
C GLY A 344 -26.03 -3.75 -1.76
N ALA A 345 -25.56 -4.47 -0.75
CA ALA A 345 -24.16 -4.39 -0.30
C ALA A 345 -23.20 -4.79 -1.43
N ASP A 346 -22.11 -4.05 -1.58
CA ASP A 346 -20.97 -4.53 -2.36
C ASP A 346 -20.23 -5.61 -1.60
N TYR A 347 -19.65 -6.55 -2.34
CA TYR A 347 -18.93 -7.68 -1.76
C TYR A 347 -17.66 -7.99 -2.54
N TYR A 348 -16.55 -8.07 -1.83
CA TYR A 348 -15.25 -8.45 -2.37
C TYR A 348 -14.50 -9.35 -1.38
N SER A 349 -13.90 -10.43 -1.86
CA SER A 349 -12.94 -11.16 -1.01
C SER A 349 -11.65 -10.36 -0.84
N ALA A 350 -10.88 -10.66 0.21
CA ALA A 350 -9.55 -10.08 0.39
C ALA A 350 -8.62 -10.36 -0.81
N TYR A 351 -8.75 -11.55 -1.41
CA TYR A 351 -8.06 -11.89 -2.64
C TYR A 351 -8.44 -10.95 -3.80
N ASP A 352 -9.73 -10.68 -3.99
CA ASP A 352 -10.18 -9.73 -5.02
C ASP A 352 -9.67 -8.31 -4.74
N CYS A 353 -9.63 -7.89 -3.47
CA CYS A 353 -9.11 -6.58 -3.07
C CYS A 353 -7.64 -6.40 -3.44
N VAL A 354 -6.75 -7.32 -3.03
CA VAL A 354 -5.31 -7.18 -3.28
C VAL A 354 -4.95 -7.35 -4.76
N ASN A 355 -5.72 -8.15 -5.49
CA ASN A 355 -5.59 -8.32 -6.93
C ASN A 355 -6.33 -7.24 -7.74
N MET A 356 -7.18 -6.43 -7.10
CA MET A 356 -8.07 -5.43 -7.71
C MET A 356 -8.95 -6.02 -8.82
N ARG A 357 -9.65 -7.11 -8.51
CA ARG A 357 -10.57 -7.81 -9.42
C ARG A 357 -12.01 -7.43 -9.13
N ASN A 358 -12.90 -7.62 -10.11
CA ASN A 358 -14.35 -7.52 -9.94
C ASN A 358 -14.87 -6.16 -9.43
N GLY A 359 -14.08 -5.09 -9.56
CA GLY A 359 -14.41 -3.76 -9.03
C GLY A 359 -13.89 -3.52 -7.60
N ALA A 360 -13.28 -4.53 -6.97
CA ALA A 360 -12.62 -4.38 -5.68
C ALA A 360 -11.42 -3.44 -5.77
N SER A 361 -11.17 -2.74 -4.68
CA SER A 361 -9.94 -1.98 -4.47
C SER A 361 -9.11 -2.61 -3.37
N LYS A 362 -7.79 -2.40 -3.43
CA LYS A 362 -6.91 -2.65 -2.27
C LYS A 362 -7.05 -1.52 -1.25
N LEU A 363 -7.36 -0.30 -1.69
CA LEU A 363 -7.47 0.91 -0.87
C LEU A 363 -8.85 1.55 -1.07
N TYR A 364 -9.61 1.64 0.02
CA TYR A 364 -10.90 2.31 0.07
C TYR A 364 -10.75 3.66 0.78
N THR A 365 -11.36 4.69 0.21
CA THR A 365 -11.35 6.07 0.73
C THR A 365 -12.77 6.42 1.17
N PHE A 366 -12.92 6.84 2.42
CA PHE A 366 -14.22 7.22 3.00
C PHE A 366 -14.33 8.74 3.19
N SER A 367 -13.20 9.41 3.44
CA SER A 367 -13.06 10.86 3.43
C SER A 367 -11.61 11.23 3.12
N ASP A 368 -11.28 12.52 3.05
CA ASP A 368 -9.91 13.01 2.87
C ASP A 368 -8.94 12.52 3.96
N ASP A 369 -9.46 12.15 5.13
CA ASP A 369 -8.69 11.79 6.31
C ASP A 369 -8.90 10.33 6.77
N LEU A 370 -9.73 9.53 6.08
CA LEU A 370 -10.08 8.16 6.50
C LEU A 370 -10.00 7.16 5.35
N PHE A 371 -9.12 6.17 5.51
CA PHE A 371 -8.82 5.17 4.49
C PHE A 371 -8.71 3.77 5.10
N LEU A 372 -9.08 2.75 4.33
CA LEU A 372 -8.90 1.34 4.67
C LEU A 372 -8.11 0.65 3.57
N GLU A 373 -6.98 0.06 3.92
CA GLU A 373 -6.17 -0.74 3.01
C GLU A 373 -6.23 -2.22 3.38
N VAL A 374 -6.58 -3.08 2.43
CA VAL A 374 -6.46 -4.54 2.55
C VAL A 374 -5.01 -4.92 2.28
N ILE A 375 -4.36 -5.53 3.25
CA ILE A 375 -2.94 -5.85 3.20
C ILE A 375 -2.73 -7.19 2.50
N ASP A 376 -1.79 -7.24 1.55
CA ASP A 376 -1.43 -8.48 0.85
C ASP A 376 -0.52 -9.35 1.71
N THR A 377 -1.09 -10.41 2.27
CA THR A 377 -0.36 -11.40 3.07
C THR A 377 0.33 -12.46 2.22
N ASN A 378 0.09 -12.48 0.90
CA ASN A 378 0.39 -13.58 -0.02
C ASN A 378 -0.25 -14.93 0.36
N GLN A 379 -1.29 -14.93 1.19
CA GLN A 379 -1.95 -16.16 1.65
C GLN A 379 -3.38 -16.32 1.11
N TYR A 380 -4.06 -15.23 0.73
CA TYR A 380 -5.48 -15.28 0.38
C TYR A 380 -5.80 -16.26 -0.76
N LEU A 381 -6.96 -16.90 -0.64
CA LEU A 381 -7.49 -17.86 -1.60
C LEU A 381 -8.48 -17.19 -2.56
N GLU A 382 -8.63 -17.74 -3.78
CA GLU A 382 -9.62 -17.23 -4.73
C GLU A 382 -11.04 -17.35 -4.16
N ASN A 383 -11.91 -16.40 -4.54
CA ASN A 383 -13.30 -16.40 -4.11
C ASN A 383 -14.02 -17.70 -4.54
N GLY A 384 -14.72 -18.34 -3.60
CA GLY A 384 -15.39 -19.63 -3.78
C GLY A 384 -14.47 -20.86 -3.70
N HIS A 385 -13.20 -20.69 -3.32
CA HIS A 385 -12.30 -21.83 -3.10
C HIS A 385 -12.85 -22.77 -2.02
N ILE A 386 -12.73 -24.08 -2.23
CA ILE A 386 -13.12 -25.08 -1.23
C ILE A 386 -11.85 -25.54 -0.53
N LEU A 387 -11.78 -25.31 0.79
CA LEU A 387 -10.62 -25.68 1.58
C LEU A 387 -10.34 -27.18 1.49
N THR A 388 -9.07 -27.51 1.28
CA THR A 388 -8.55 -28.86 1.55
C THR A 388 -8.45 -29.10 3.06
N ASP A 389 -8.30 -30.36 3.48
CA ASP A 389 -8.12 -30.70 4.90
C ASP A 389 -6.93 -29.95 5.54
N GLU A 390 -5.83 -29.81 4.80
CA GLU A 390 -4.62 -29.09 5.27
C GLU A 390 -4.87 -27.58 5.40
N GLU A 391 -5.61 -26.98 4.46
CA GLU A 391 -5.96 -25.56 4.50
C GLU A 391 -6.98 -25.27 5.61
N SER A 392 -7.93 -26.19 5.86
CA SER A 392 -8.87 -26.07 6.97
C SER A 392 -8.18 -26.14 8.33
N ASP A 393 -7.16 -26.98 8.49
CA ASP A 393 -6.33 -27.01 9.71
C ASP A 393 -5.46 -25.74 9.88
N ALA A 394 -5.27 -24.97 8.80
CA ALA A 394 -4.43 -23.78 8.73
C ALA A 394 -5.21 -22.49 8.41
N GLU A 395 -6.52 -22.49 8.64
CA GLU A 395 -7.44 -21.45 8.17
C GLU A 395 -7.06 -20.03 8.60
N ASN A 396 -6.41 -19.91 9.76
CA ASN A 396 -5.82 -18.68 10.29
C ASN A 396 -4.86 -17.98 9.31
N ASP A 397 -4.13 -18.71 8.48
CA ASP A 397 -3.19 -18.16 7.50
C ASP A 397 -3.90 -17.27 6.47
N PHE A 398 -5.20 -17.48 6.26
CA PHE A 398 -6.03 -16.73 5.32
C PHE A 398 -6.71 -15.51 5.93
N SER A 399 -6.43 -15.20 7.20
CA SER A 399 -7.03 -14.06 7.92
C SER A 399 -6.90 -12.76 7.13
N VAL A 400 -8.02 -12.09 6.87
CA VAL A 400 -8.03 -10.76 6.26
C VAL A 400 -7.31 -9.77 7.17
N VAL A 401 -6.22 -9.18 6.67
CA VAL A 401 -5.45 -8.15 7.36
C VAL A 401 -5.80 -6.80 6.76
N VAL A 402 -6.20 -5.86 7.60
CA VAL A 402 -6.51 -4.50 7.18
C VAL A 402 -5.70 -3.46 7.96
N LYS A 403 -5.29 -2.41 7.25
CA LYS A 403 -4.71 -1.20 7.82
C LYS A 403 -5.70 -0.05 7.68
N LEU A 404 -6.23 0.43 8.79
CA LEU A 404 -7.06 1.63 8.83
C LEU A 404 -6.16 2.84 9.09
N MET A 405 -6.33 3.90 8.31
CA MET A 405 -5.59 5.15 8.43
C MET A 405 -6.57 6.27 8.74
N PHE A 406 -6.35 6.95 9.86
CA PHE A 406 -7.13 8.12 10.24
C PHE A 406 -6.18 9.28 10.53
N LYS A 407 -6.18 10.27 9.64
CA LYS A 407 -5.23 11.39 9.65
C LYS A 407 -3.78 10.86 9.72
N ASP A 408 -3.04 11.18 10.78
CA ASP A 408 -1.64 10.75 10.94
C ASP A 408 -1.51 9.35 11.61
N ASN A 409 -2.60 8.77 12.12
CA ASN A 409 -2.57 7.53 12.89
C ASN A 409 -2.96 6.29 12.07
N THR A 410 -2.35 5.16 12.45
CA THR A 410 -2.52 3.88 11.74
C THR A 410 -2.90 2.74 12.67
N TYR A 411 -3.88 1.95 12.26
CA TYR A 411 -4.35 0.75 12.96
C TYR A 411 -4.06 -0.45 12.08
N LEU A 412 -3.54 -1.53 12.68
CA LEU A 412 -3.37 -2.81 12.01
C LEU A 412 -4.23 -3.85 12.73
N PHE A 413 -5.23 -4.37 12.02
CA PHE A 413 -6.09 -5.47 12.46
C PHE A 413 -5.75 -6.70 11.62
N SER A 414 -5.32 -7.77 12.27
CA SER A 414 -4.73 -8.93 11.59
C SER A 414 -5.53 -10.22 11.72
N GLY A 415 -6.72 -10.18 12.35
CA GLY A 415 -7.44 -11.40 12.74
C GLY A 415 -6.52 -12.39 13.44
N ASP A 416 -6.56 -13.64 12.99
CA ASP A 416 -5.75 -14.72 13.55
C ASP A 416 -4.52 -15.09 12.72
N LEU A 417 -4.07 -14.16 11.87
CA LEU A 417 -2.99 -14.39 10.92
C LEU A 417 -1.83 -15.18 11.52
N ALA A 418 -1.54 -16.30 10.89
CA ALA A 418 -0.45 -17.18 11.24
C ALA A 418 0.22 -17.72 9.96
N GLY A 419 1.19 -18.63 10.11
CA GLY A 419 1.94 -19.21 9.00
C GLY A 419 2.09 -20.72 9.15
N ALA A 420 0.98 -21.43 9.36
CA ALA A 420 0.93 -22.89 9.45
C ALA A 420 1.30 -23.56 8.12
N LEU A 421 0.92 -22.97 6.98
CA LEU A 421 1.32 -23.37 5.62
C LEU A 421 2.66 -22.76 5.18
N GLY A 422 3.21 -21.86 6.00
CA GLY A 422 4.51 -21.24 5.80
C GLY A 422 4.53 -19.78 6.27
N ASP A 423 5.64 -19.37 6.88
CA ASP A 423 5.83 -18.01 7.42
C ASP A 423 6.23 -17.00 6.33
N SER A 424 5.52 -17.02 5.19
CA SER A 424 5.71 -16.02 4.12
C SER A 424 5.05 -14.69 4.47
N PHE A 425 4.00 -14.71 5.31
CA PHE A 425 3.23 -13.52 5.67
C PHE A 425 4.10 -12.48 6.38
N THR A 426 5.05 -12.88 7.26
CA THR A 426 5.96 -11.93 7.90
C THR A 426 6.73 -11.10 6.86
N SER A 427 7.25 -11.75 5.82
CA SER A 427 7.99 -11.06 4.75
C SER A 427 7.05 -10.22 3.89
N ALA A 428 5.83 -10.69 3.65
CA ALA A 428 4.80 -9.95 2.92
C ALA A 428 4.41 -8.65 3.65
N LEU A 429 4.08 -8.73 4.94
CA LEU A 429 3.76 -7.57 5.79
C LEU A 429 4.92 -6.57 5.86
N MET A 430 6.17 -7.06 5.87
CA MET A 430 7.35 -6.19 5.79
C MET A 430 7.44 -5.47 4.43
N ALA A 431 7.18 -6.17 3.32
CA ALA A 431 7.16 -5.59 1.98
C ALA A 431 6.05 -4.53 1.80
N GLU A 432 4.94 -4.71 2.50
CA GLU A 432 3.81 -3.76 2.57
C GLU A 432 4.13 -2.50 3.40
N GLY A 433 5.31 -2.42 4.02
CA GLY A 433 5.77 -1.19 4.68
C GLY A 433 5.05 -0.88 6.00
N LEU A 434 4.52 -1.89 6.69
CA LEU A 434 3.74 -1.78 7.94
C LEU A 434 4.60 -1.47 9.17
N LYS A 435 5.50 -0.51 9.08
CA LYS A 435 6.36 -0.08 10.18
C LYS A 435 5.72 1.05 10.99
N ASP A 436 6.10 1.14 12.26
CA ASP A 436 5.72 2.22 13.18
C ASP A 436 4.19 2.41 13.31
N ILE A 437 3.46 1.31 13.45
CA ILE A 437 2.00 1.28 13.60
C ILE A 437 1.55 2.02 14.89
N THR A 438 0.47 2.78 14.84
CA THR A 438 -0.06 3.44 16.05
C THR A 438 -0.73 2.41 16.97
N VAL A 439 -1.69 1.65 16.43
CA VAL A 439 -2.44 0.62 17.18
C VAL A 439 -2.33 -0.72 16.49
N TYR A 440 -1.82 -1.73 17.18
CA TYR A 440 -1.77 -3.11 16.70
C TYR A 440 -2.72 -3.98 17.52
N LYS A 441 -3.68 -4.62 16.85
CA LYS A 441 -4.42 -5.74 17.41
C LYS A 441 -3.59 -6.99 17.23
N ALA A 442 -3.15 -7.59 18.33
CA ALA A 442 -2.35 -8.81 18.31
C ALA A 442 -3.06 -9.92 17.55
N ALA A 443 -2.34 -10.53 16.60
CA ALA A 443 -2.83 -11.67 15.85
C ALA A 443 -3.16 -12.85 16.77
N HIS A 444 -4.20 -13.60 16.44
CA HIS A 444 -4.52 -14.88 17.07
C HIS A 444 -4.63 -14.76 18.59
N HIS A 445 -5.31 -13.70 19.03
CA HIS A 445 -5.56 -13.42 20.45
C HIS A 445 -4.26 -13.29 21.30
N GLY A 446 -3.12 -12.98 20.65
CA GLY A 446 -1.80 -12.97 21.28
C GLY A 446 -1.16 -14.37 21.40
N ALA A 447 -1.44 -15.28 20.47
CA ALA A 447 -0.77 -16.56 20.35
C ALA A 447 0.68 -16.43 19.85
N ILE A 448 1.43 -17.52 19.96
CA ILE A 448 2.74 -17.69 19.30
C ILE A 448 2.75 -18.86 18.32
N SER A 449 1.63 -19.58 18.20
CA SER A 449 1.49 -20.72 17.30
C SER A 449 1.67 -20.26 15.86
N HIS A 450 2.37 -21.09 15.09
CA HIS A 450 2.63 -20.84 13.67
C HIS A 450 3.14 -19.41 13.38
N ASN A 451 3.98 -18.87 14.27
CA ASN A 451 4.68 -17.58 14.12
C ASN A 451 3.79 -16.31 14.07
N SER A 452 2.50 -16.37 14.42
CA SER A 452 1.53 -15.24 14.35
C SER A 452 1.99 -13.91 14.96
N ASN A 453 2.83 -13.95 16.00
CA ASN A 453 3.40 -12.77 16.65
C ASN A 453 4.91 -12.90 16.88
N ASN A 454 5.65 -13.39 15.90
CA ASN A 454 7.10 -13.58 16.08
C ASN A 454 7.85 -12.26 16.35
N PRO A 455 8.99 -12.28 17.07
CA PRO A 455 9.72 -11.06 17.43
C PRO A 455 10.19 -10.20 16.25
N ASN A 456 10.46 -10.79 15.07
CA ASN A 456 10.90 -10.01 13.92
C ASN A 456 9.76 -9.13 13.42
N LEU A 457 8.55 -9.70 13.31
CA LEU A 457 7.35 -8.95 12.97
C LEU A 457 7.05 -7.88 14.01
N LEU A 458 6.99 -8.23 15.31
CA LEU A 458 6.65 -7.27 16.37
C LEU A 458 7.63 -6.09 16.44
N ASN A 459 8.93 -6.33 16.23
CA ASN A 459 9.94 -5.28 16.21
C ASN A 459 9.87 -4.40 14.95
N TYR A 460 9.39 -4.95 13.82
CA TYR A 460 9.18 -4.20 12.58
C TYR A 460 7.92 -3.33 12.66
N LEU A 461 6.80 -3.90 13.12
CA LEU A 461 5.55 -3.18 13.36
C LEU A 461 5.79 -2.05 14.38
N ASN A 462 6.61 -2.29 15.40
CA ASN A 462 7.00 -1.34 16.43
C ASN A 462 5.84 -0.47 16.97
N PRO A 463 4.75 -1.10 17.44
CA PRO A 463 3.51 -0.39 17.69
C PRO A 463 3.60 0.57 18.88
N GLU A 464 2.80 1.63 18.88
CA GLU A 464 2.67 2.53 20.05
C GLU A 464 1.74 1.99 21.12
N ILE A 465 0.65 1.36 20.68
CA ILE A 465 -0.35 0.67 21.47
C ILE A 465 -0.50 -0.73 20.91
N CYS A 466 -0.51 -1.74 21.78
CA CYS A 466 -0.93 -3.08 21.42
C CYS A 466 -2.16 -3.49 22.24
N VAL A 467 -3.10 -4.17 21.61
CA VAL A 467 -4.28 -4.74 22.27
C VAL A 467 -4.41 -6.22 21.92
N SER A 468 -4.81 -7.04 22.89
CA SER A 468 -5.25 -8.41 22.64
C SER A 468 -6.73 -8.54 22.97
N SER A 469 -7.44 -9.32 22.16
CA SER A 469 -8.82 -9.70 22.41
C SER A 469 -8.87 -11.17 22.82
N ALA A 470 -9.48 -11.45 23.96
CA ALA A 470 -9.94 -12.77 24.40
C ALA A 470 -10.77 -12.57 25.67
N ALA A 471 -11.75 -13.43 25.93
CA ALA A 471 -12.42 -13.40 27.23
C ALA A 471 -11.48 -13.91 28.33
N ILE A 472 -11.82 -13.57 29.57
CA ILE A 472 -11.26 -14.29 30.70
C ILE A 472 -11.96 -15.63 30.79
N ILE A 473 -11.27 -16.66 30.35
CA ILE A 473 -11.70 -18.05 30.45
C ILE A 473 -11.36 -18.58 31.87
N ASN A 474 -11.77 -17.84 32.90
CA ASN A 474 -11.79 -18.13 34.34
C ASN A 474 -10.49 -18.37 35.17
N THR A 475 -10.23 -17.54 36.22
CA THR A 475 -9.34 -17.90 37.37
C THR A 475 -10.07 -18.02 38.73
N ASN A 476 -11.26 -18.64 38.65
CA ASN A 476 -12.22 -19.18 39.64
C ASN A 476 -13.54 -18.40 39.98
N ASN A 477 -14.10 -17.68 39.02
CA ASN A 477 -15.50 -17.24 38.89
C ASN A 477 -16.53 -18.41 39.02
N PRO A 478 -17.53 -18.33 39.94
CA PRO A 478 -18.54 -19.38 40.15
C PRO A 478 -19.65 -19.45 39.09
N PHE A 479 -19.67 -18.56 38.11
CA PHE A 479 -20.71 -18.49 37.07
C PHE A 479 -20.29 -19.08 35.71
N ASP A 480 -19.11 -19.69 35.62
CA ASP A 480 -18.55 -20.18 34.36
C ASP A 480 -18.55 -21.72 34.32
N HIS A 481 -19.47 -22.30 33.54
CA HIS A 481 -19.72 -23.76 33.49
C HIS A 481 -19.12 -24.46 32.26
N TYR A 482 -18.45 -23.73 31.35
CA TYR A 482 -18.17 -24.25 30.00
C TYR A 482 -16.69 -24.32 29.61
N VAL A 483 -15.76 -24.08 30.54
CA VAL A 483 -14.36 -23.91 30.17
C VAL A 483 -13.49 -25.12 30.54
N ASN A 484 -12.86 -25.69 29.52
CA ASN A 484 -11.80 -26.67 29.70
C ASN A 484 -10.52 -25.93 30.14
N GLU A 485 -9.99 -26.23 31.33
CA GLU A 485 -8.86 -25.51 31.95
C GLU A 485 -7.63 -25.37 31.04
N SER A 486 -7.49 -26.20 30.02
CA SER A 486 -6.38 -26.16 29.05
C SER A 486 -6.39 -24.98 28.06
N MET A 487 -7.52 -24.27 27.90
CA MET A 487 -7.66 -23.18 26.92
C MET A 487 -7.45 -21.77 27.51
N VAL A 488 -7.49 -21.67 28.84
CA VAL A 488 -7.35 -20.42 29.63
C VAL A 488 -5.95 -19.80 29.53
N TYR A 489 -4.93 -20.64 29.37
CA TYR A 489 -3.53 -20.24 29.50
C TYR A 489 -2.85 -19.96 28.16
N GLN A 490 -3.61 -19.93 27.07
CA GLN A 490 -3.07 -19.84 25.72
C GLN A 490 -3.19 -18.46 25.08
N HIS A 491 -4.11 -17.58 25.53
CA HIS A 491 -4.37 -16.29 24.89
C HIS A 491 -4.66 -15.18 25.92
N PRO A 492 -3.83 -14.12 26.00
CA PRO A 492 -2.54 -13.96 25.34
C PRO A 492 -1.46 -14.88 25.96
N ARG A 493 -0.59 -15.48 25.14
CA ARG A 493 0.54 -16.30 25.63
C ARG A 493 1.52 -15.47 26.45
N ALA A 494 2.06 -16.02 27.54
CA ALA A 494 3.10 -15.34 28.32
C ALA A 494 4.34 -14.97 27.51
N THR A 495 4.74 -15.83 26.56
CA THR A 495 5.85 -15.54 25.64
C THR A 495 5.56 -14.34 24.74
N PHE A 496 4.34 -14.26 24.18
CA PHE A 496 3.91 -13.09 23.38
C PHE A 496 3.94 -11.82 24.23
N VAL A 497 3.32 -11.86 25.42
CA VAL A 497 3.31 -10.71 26.35
C VAL A 497 4.75 -10.24 26.66
N ARG A 498 5.69 -11.17 26.85
CA ARG A 498 7.10 -10.82 27.03
C ARG A 498 7.69 -10.16 25.78
N TRP A 499 7.40 -10.63 24.58
CA TRP A 499 7.94 -10.04 23.36
C TRP A 499 7.38 -8.64 23.12
N ILE A 500 6.06 -8.45 23.20
CA ILE A 500 5.43 -7.15 22.93
C ILE A 500 5.88 -6.08 23.93
N LEU A 501 5.99 -6.41 25.21
CA LEU A 501 6.47 -5.50 26.26
C LEU A 501 7.95 -5.09 26.10
N ASN A 502 8.71 -5.78 25.24
CA ASN A 502 10.10 -5.49 24.93
C ASN A 502 10.31 -4.83 23.55
N THR A 503 9.25 -4.56 22.79
CA THR A 503 9.37 -3.78 21.55
C THR A 503 9.81 -2.33 21.85
N PRO A 504 10.50 -1.65 20.92
CA PRO A 504 11.14 -0.36 21.21
C PRO A 504 10.22 0.75 21.76
N LYS A 505 9.00 0.89 21.22
CA LYS A 505 8.02 1.89 21.72
C LYS A 505 7.29 1.42 22.99
N ILE A 506 6.72 0.21 23.01
CA ILE A 506 5.96 -0.29 24.17
C ILE A 506 6.85 -0.50 25.40
N SER A 507 8.12 -0.87 25.24
CA SER A 507 9.02 -1.00 26.39
C SER A 507 9.18 0.30 27.17
N LYS A 508 8.97 1.46 26.53
CA LYS A 508 9.01 2.80 27.13
C LYS A 508 7.63 3.27 27.61
N SER A 509 6.59 3.12 26.78
CA SER A 509 5.24 3.64 27.06
C SER A 509 4.41 2.70 27.95
N LYS A 510 4.72 1.40 27.93
CA LYS A 510 3.98 0.30 28.54
C LYS A 510 2.52 0.16 28.09
N ARG A 511 2.16 0.71 26.93
CA ARG A 511 0.81 0.70 26.35
C ARG A 511 0.47 -0.64 25.69
N TYR A 512 0.34 -1.69 26.50
CA TYR A 512 -0.26 -2.96 26.10
C TYR A 512 -1.50 -3.23 26.95
N TYR A 513 -2.63 -3.53 26.31
CA TYR A 513 -3.94 -3.67 26.96
C TYR A 513 -4.62 -4.98 26.57
N PHE A 514 -5.47 -5.49 27.45
CA PHE A 514 -6.17 -6.77 27.27
C PHE A 514 -7.64 -6.63 27.68
N ASN A 515 -8.55 -6.86 26.72
CA ASN A 515 -10.00 -6.68 26.93
C ASN A 515 -10.54 -7.63 28.00
N GLY A 516 -9.94 -8.81 28.20
CA GLY A 516 -10.29 -9.68 29.31
C GLY A 516 -10.26 -8.93 30.65
N THR A 517 -9.19 -8.18 30.93
CA THR A 517 -9.10 -7.39 32.19
C THR A 517 -9.89 -6.08 32.18
N MET A 518 -10.17 -5.53 31.00
CA MET A 518 -10.73 -4.18 30.82
C MET A 518 -12.22 -4.16 30.48
N GLY A 519 -12.82 -5.30 30.14
CA GLY A 519 -14.05 -5.35 29.35
C GLY A 519 -13.79 -4.80 27.95
N THR A 520 -14.81 -4.19 27.34
CA THR A 520 -14.65 -3.49 26.05
C THR A 520 -13.59 -2.41 26.18
N ILE A 521 -12.50 -2.53 25.41
CA ILE A 521 -11.47 -1.48 25.31
C ILE A 521 -12.01 -0.42 24.36
N HIS A 522 -11.96 0.84 24.77
CA HIS A 522 -12.26 2.00 23.96
C HIS A 522 -10.98 2.80 23.71
N ILE A 523 -10.62 2.94 22.44
CA ILE A 523 -9.52 3.77 21.95
C ILE A 523 -10.16 5.00 21.31
N SER A 524 -9.86 6.18 21.84
CA SER A 524 -10.33 7.47 21.30
C SER A 524 -9.14 8.22 20.70
N ASP A 525 -9.24 8.52 19.42
CA ASP A 525 -8.15 9.01 18.59
C ASP A 525 -8.53 10.32 17.91
N ASN A 526 -7.71 11.36 18.08
CA ASN A 526 -7.88 12.66 17.40
C ASN A 526 -7.12 12.76 16.06
N GLY A 527 -6.41 11.70 15.69
CA GLY A 527 -5.63 11.52 14.47
C GLY A 527 -4.30 12.29 14.43
N LYS A 528 -3.79 12.76 15.58
CA LYS A 528 -2.51 13.49 15.68
C LYS A 528 -1.64 13.00 16.83
N ASP A 529 -2.24 12.79 17.99
CA ASP A 529 -1.54 12.32 19.18
C ASP A 529 -1.66 10.80 19.31
N VAL A 530 -0.84 10.22 20.18
CA VAL A 530 -1.00 8.82 20.59
C VAL A 530 -2.39 8.64 21.20
N PRO A 531 -3.24 7.72 20.70
CA PRO A 531 -4.62 7.59 21.15
C PRO A 531 -4.77 7.35 22.66
N ASN A 532 -5.88 7.83 23.21
CA ASN A 532 -6.24 7.55 24.59
C ASN A 532 -6.94 6.20 24.69
N VAL A 533 -6.59 5.39 25.69
CA VAL A 533 -7.15 4.04 25.89
C VAL A 533 -7.84 3.97 27.23
N THR A 534 -9.10 3.53 27.23
CA THR A 534 -9.90 3.28 28.43
C THR A 534 -10.63 1.94 28.30
N GLY A 535 -11.16 1.42 29.40
CA GLY A 535 -12.02 0.23 29.38
C GLY A 535 -13.37 0.51 30.03
N LEU A 536 -14.42 0.00 29.40
CA LEU A 536 -15.80 0.14 29.87
C LEU A 536 -16.12 -0.76 31.08
N GLY A 537 -15.17 -1.62 31.46
CA GLY A 537 -15.28 -2.56 32.57
C GLY A 537 -15.90 -3.88 32.13
N PRO A 538 -15.38 -5.03 32.61
CA PRO A 538 -15.88 -6.34 32.20
C PRO A 538 -17.29 -6.57 32.78
N LYS A 539 -18.29 -6.72 31.91
CA LYS A 539 -19.68 -7.03 32.26
C LYS A 539 -19.77 -8.35 33.03
N ARG A 540 -19.02 -9.38 32.62
CA ARG A 540 -18.96 -10.67 33.34
C ARG A 540 -18.17 -10.59 34.64
N GLY A 541 -17.38 -9.53 34.80
CA GLY A 541 -16.41 -9.37 35.87
C GLY A 541 -15.13 -10.15 35.61
N TYR A 542 -14.03 -9.60 36.12
CA TYR A 542 -12.71 -10.22 36.12
C TYR A 542 -12.43 -10.75 37.53
N TYR A 543 -12.00 -12.01 37.66
CA TYR A 543 -11.79 -12.69 38.95
C TYR A 543 -10.38 -13.27 39.04
N MET A 544 -9.77 -13.18 40.22
CA MET A 544 -8.49 -13.79 40.58
C MET A 544 -8.69 -14.62 41.85
N ASN A 545 -8.39 -15.92 41.78
CA ASN A 545 -8.59 -16.86 42.89
C ASN A 545 -10.01 -16.78 43.52
N GLY A 546 -11.03 -16.64 42.67
CA GLY A 546 -12.44 -16.51 43.07
C GLY A 546 -12.86 -15.16 43.66
N ILE A 547 -11.98 -14.16 43.69
CA ILE A 547 -12.29 -12.80 44.14
C ILE A 547 -12.43 -11.89 42.92
N LYS A 548 -13.54 -11.16 42.83
CA LYS A 548 -13.76 -10.16 41.77
C LYS A 548 -12.72 -9.05 41.91
N VAL A 549 -11.93 -8.85 40.86
CA VAL A 549 -10.98 -7.76 40.73
C VAL A 549 -11.75 -6.48 40.34
N THR A 550 -11.38 -5.38 40.98
CA THR A 550 -11.99 -4.06 40.78
C THR A 550 -10.89 -3.02 40.57
N ASN A 551 -11.22 -1.92 39.88
CA ASN A 551 -10.31 -0.79 39.62
C ASN A 551 -9.12 -1.11 38.69
N GLU A 552 -9.26 -2.11 37.81
CA GLU A 552 -8.23 -2.44 36.82
C GLU A 552 -8.69 -2.19 35.37
N ASN A 553 -9.91 -1.68 35.16
CA ASN A 553 -10.50 -1.51 33.84
C ASN A 553 -9.84 -0.43 32.97
N ASN A 554 -8.90 0.35 33.50
CA ASN A 554 -8.12 1.34 32.77
C ASN A 554 -6.60 1.09 32.88
N LEU A 555 -6.18 -0.06 33.42
CA LEU A 555 -4.77 -0.35 33.62
C LEU A 555 -4.19 -1.00 32.35
N PRO A 556 -2.96 -0.62 31.96
CA PRO A 556 -2.17 -1.45 31.07
C PRO A 556 -2.01 -2.85 31.65
N PHE A 557 -1.97 -3.87 30.80
CA PHE A 557 -2.04 -5.27 31.23
C PHE A 557 -0.94 -5.63 32.24
N TYR A 558 0.27 -5.10 32.08
CA TYR A 558 1.39 -5.39 32.97
C TYR A 558 1.19 -4.91 34.44
N GLU A 559 0.24 -4.01 34.69
CA GLU A 559 -0.09 -3.53 36.04
C GLU A 559 -1.20 -4.35 36.70
N THR A 560 -1.92 -5.16 35.93
CA THR A 560 -3.06 -5.96 36.42
C THR A 560 -2.62 -7.05 37.39
N GLN A 561 -3.54 -7.48 38.25
CA GLN A 561 -3.34 -8.65 39.09
C GLN A 561 -3.11 -9.93 38.27
N MET A 562 -3.69 -10.03 37.07
CA MET A 562 -3.56 -11.18 36.18
C MET A 562 -2.11 -11.32 35.72
N TYR A 563 -1.53 -10.23 35.23
CA TYR A 563 -0.14 -10.22 34.83
C TYR A 563 0.78 -10.57 36.01
N LYS A 564 0.58 -9.93 37.16
CA LYS A 564 1.41 -10.19 38.35
C LYS A 564 1.29 -11.62 38.87
N GLY A 565 0.11 -12.22 38.79
CA GLY A 565 -0.17 -13.56 39.28
C GLY A 565 0.28 -14.68 38.34
N TYR A 566 0.23 -14.47 37.02
CA TYR A 566 0.39 -15.55 36.03
C TYR A 566 1.50 -15.33 34.99
N TYR A 567 1.98 -14.10 34.82
CA TYR A 567 2.95 -13.76 33.77
C TYR A 567 4.33 -13.37 34.33
N LEU A 568 4.42 -13.09 35.64
CA LEU A 568 5.69 -12.87 36.36
C LEU A 568 6.24 -14.12 37.05
N SER A 569 5.38 -15.09 37.36
CA SER A 569 5.74 -16.38 37.97
C SER A 569 6.41 -17.31 36.96
#